data_AF-A0A820LAY2-F1
#
_entry.id   AF-A0A820LAY2-F1
#
_cell.length_a   1.000
_cell.length_b   1.000
_cell.length_c   1.000
_cell.angle_alpha   90.00
_cell.angle_beta   90.00
_cell.angle_gamma   90.00
#
_symmetry.space_group_name_H-M   'P 1'
#
loop_
_entity.id
_entity.type
_entity.pdbx_description
1 polymer ?
#
loop_
_entity_poly.entity_id
_entity_poly.type
_entity_poly.pdbx_seq_one_letter_code
_entity_poly.pdbx_strand_id
1 'polypeptide(L)'
;INKEKSPADIFNELNIRYRVCFKFARKSEEEQDICICNNPLASHKDKSDSKSKDAVWTMEQNTKEKIEPAHGILPNGALFLRLALDTSVAKVGKLLFDVWKIPQPRLIMSIIGGAKYFTLSDRLETNFINGIIEVALKSDAWLITNGYNVGI
;
A
#
# COMPACT_ATOMS: atom_id res chain seq x y z
N ILE A 1 31.01 18.01 -7.27
CA ILE A 1 29.63 18.20 -7.79
C ILE A 1 28.85 16.94 -7.43
N ASN A 2 28.05 16.96 -6.37
CA ASN A 2 27.19 15.82 -6.01
C ASN A 2 26.06 15.75 -7.05
N LYS A 3 26.09 14.73 -7.91
CA LYS A 3 24.94 14.44 -8.77
C LYS A 3 23.79 13.99 -7.88
N GLU A 4 22.63 14.63 -7.99
CA GLU A 4 21.40 14.10 -7.39
C GLU A 4 21.15 12.69 -7.95
N LYS A 5 20.90 11.74 -7.06
CA LYS A 5 20.59 10.35 -7.42
C LYS A 5 19.18 10.29 -8.02
N SER A 6 18.99 9.48 -9.05
CA SER A 6 17.64 9.24 -9.58
C SER A 6 16.80 8.43 -8.60
N PRO A 7 15.45 8.51 -8.66
CA PRO A 7 14.56 7.64 -7.88
C PRO A 7 14.90 6.15 -8.01
N ALA A 8 15.23 5.70 -9.22
CA ALA A 8 15.60 4.31 -9.49
C ALA A 8 16.89 3.90 -8.76
N ASP A 9 17.90 4.78 -8.74
CA ASP A 9 19.15 4.53 -8.01
C ASP A 9 18.89 4.39 -6.50
N ILE A 10 18.02 5.25 -5.95
CA ILE A 10 17.65 5.20 -4.53
C ILE A 10 16.87 3.93 -4.22
N PHE A 11 15.93 3.51 -5.07
CA PHE A 11 15.18 2.26 -4.85
C PHE A 11 16.10 1.03 -4.85
N ASN A 12 17.07 0.99 -5.77
CA ASN A 12 18.06 -0.07 -5.85
C ASN A 12 18.98 -0.09 -4.63
N GLU A 13 19.50 1.07 -4.21
CA GLU A 13 20.35 1.22 -3.02
C GLU A 13 19.64 0.78 -1.74
N LEU A 14 18.37 1.15 -1.60
CA LEU A 14 17.55 0.75 -0.46
C LEU A 14 17.06 -0.71 -0.55
N ASN A 15 17.30 -1.38 -1.68
CA ASN A 15 16.82 -2.73 -1.95
C ASN A 15 15.30 -2.82 -1.68
N ILE A 16 14.54 -1.92 -2.28
CA ILE A 16 13.08 -1.88 -2.16
C ILE A 16 12.49 -3.07 -2.92
N ARG A 17 11.67 -3.86 -2.22
CA ARG A 17 11.03 -5.05 -2.76
C ARG A 17 9.55 -5.01 -2.50
N TYR A 18 8.80 -5.83 -3.23
CA TYR A 18 7.41 -6.12 -2.94
C TYR A 18 7.12 -7.59 -3.25
N ARG A 19 6.09 -8.15 -2.62
CA ARG A 19 5.73 -9.56 -2.81
C ARG A 19 4.58 -9.70 -3.80
N VAL A 20 4.67 -10.68 -4.70
CA VAL A 20 3.58 -11.04 -5.63
C VAL A 20 3.18 -12.49 -5.42
N CYS A 21 1.88 -12.78 -5.51
CA CYS A 21 1.39 -14.16 -5.51
C CYS A 21 1.93 -14.85 -6.78
N PHE A 22 2.58 -16.00 -6.60
CA PHE A 22 3.18 -16.76 -7.71
C PHE A 22 2.68 -18.20 -7.75
N LYS A 23 2.36 -18.79 -6.58
CA LYS A 23 1.79 -20.13 -6.44
C LYS A 23 0.32 -20.02 -6.11
N PHE A 24 -0.50 -20.62 -6.96
CA PHE A 24 -1.95 -20.62 -6.81
C PHE A 24 -2.38 -21.39 -5.56
N ALA A 25 -3.31 -20.83 -4.80
CA ALA A 25 -4.09 -21.55 -3.79
C ALA A 25 -5.56 -21.17 -3.98
N ARG A 26 -6.41 -22.19 -4.15
CA ARG A 26 -7.83 -22.02 -4.47
C ARG A 26 -8.56 -21.26 -3.37
N LYS A 27 -9.43 -20.32 -3.75
CA LYS A 27 -10.19 -19.49 -2.80
C LYS A 27 -11.35 -20.25 -2.14
N SER A 28 -12.15 -20.95 -2.94
CA SER A 28 -13.29 -21.75 -2.45
C SER A 28 -13.65 -22.86 -3.44
N GLU A 29 -14.59 -23.75 -3.07
CA GLU A 29 -15.12 -24.76 -4.00
C GLU A 29 -15.99 -24.16 -5.12
N GLU A 30 -16.60 -23.02 -4.88
CA GLU A 30 -17.41 -22.27 -5.85
C GLU A 30 -16.52 -21.49 -6.82
N GLU A 31 -15.44 -20.88 -6.33
CA GLU A 31 -14.50 -20.07 -7.10
C GLU A 31 -13.22 -20.85 -7.46
N GLN A 32 -13.37 -21.94 -8.22
CA GLN A 32 -12.28 -22.92 -8.46
C GLN A 32 -11.07 -22.35 -9.19
N ASP A 33 -11.29 -21.36 -10.06
CA ASP A 33 -10.23 -20.72 -10.85
C ASP A 33 -9.74 -19.40 -10.25
N ILE A 34 -10.18 -19.06 -9.04
CA ILE A 34 -9.77 -17.84 -8.32
C ILE A 34 -8.85 -18.22 -7.17
N CYS A 35 -7.72 -17.52 -7.08
CA CYS A 35 -6.80 -17.67 -5.97
C CYS A 35 -7.28 -16.87 -4.76
N ILE A 36 -6.86 -17.24 -3.55
CA ILE A 36 -7.01 -16.45 -2.32
C ILE A 36 -6.50 -14.99 -2.48
N CYS A 37 -5.51 -14.75 -3.35
CA CYS A 37 -5.08 -13.38 -3.68
C CYS A 37 -6.04 -12.60 -4.60
N ASN A 38 -7.23 -13.14 -4.89
CA ASN A 38 -8.26 -12.66 -5.82
C ASN A 38 -7.84 -12.53 -7.30
N ASN A 39 -6.71 -13.12 -7.69
CA ASN A 39 -6.32 -13.19 -9.09
C ASN A 39 -6.68 -14.55 -9.71
N PRO A 40 -7.01 -14.60 -11.01
CA PRO A 40 -7.28 -15.86 -11.70
C PRO A 40 -6.09 -16.83 -11.69
N LEU A 41 -6.37 -18.13 -11.83
CA LEU A 41 -5.38 -19.21 -11.95
C LEU A 41 -4.33 -18.92 -13.04
N ALA A 42 -4.75 -18.30 -14.15
CA ALA A 42 -3.87 -17.92 -15.25
C ALA A 42 -2.75 -16.94 -14.85
N SER A 43 -2.97 -16.13 -13.80
CA SER A 43 -2.01 -15.12 -13.32
C SER A 43 -0.84 -15.71 -12.54
N HIS A 44 -0.87 -17.02 -12.24
CA HIS A 44 0.10 -17.71 -11.41
C HIS A 44 1.05 -18.57 -12.24
N LYS A 45 2.33 -18.55 -11.89
CA LYS A 45 3.35 -19.37 -12.55
C LYS A 45 3.31 -20.81 -12.04
N ASP A 46 3.14 -21.00 -10.75
CA ASP A 46 3.01 -22.31 -10.12
C ASP A 46 1.53 -22.64 -9.90
N LYS A 47 1.09 -23.75 -10.49
CA LYS A 47 -0.29 -24.26 -10.49
C LYS A 47 -0.38 -25.66 -9.89
N SER A 48 0.66 -26.12 -9.19
CA SER A 48 0.74 -27.45 -8.57
C SER A 48 -0.47 -27.74 -7.69
N ASP A 49 -0.88 -26.77 -6.88
CA ASP A 49 -2.00 -26.90 -5.94
C ASP A 49 -3.37 -26.60 -6.58
N SER A 50 -3.45 -26.39 -7.91
CA SER A 50 -4.72 -26.04 -8.60
C SER A 50 -5.84 -27.05 -8.35
N LYS A 51 -5.51 -28.32 -8.13
CA LYS A 51 -6.45 -29.41 -7.86
C LYS A 51 -6.61 -29.75 -6.37
N SER A 52 -5.70 -29.26 -5.51
CA SER A 52 -5.71 -29.56 -4.08
C SER A 52 -6.87 -28.85 -3.38
N LYS A 53 -7.62 -29.59 -2.55
CA LYS A 53 -8.66 -29.04 -1.69
C LYS A 53 -8.10 -28.48 -0.37
N ASP A 54 -6.91 -28.94 0.03
CA ASP A 54 -6.28 -28.60 1.32
C ASP A 54 -5.18 -27.54 1.18
N ALA A 55 -5.12 -26.84 0.05
CA ALA A 55 -4.09 -25.84 -0.21
C ALA A 55 -4.27 -24.63 0.73
N VAL A 56 -3.43 -24.56 1.77
CA VAL A 56 -3.37 -23.40 2.67
C VAL A 56 -2.51 -22.32 2.02
N TRP A 57 -3.07 -21.13 1.81
CA TRP A 57 -2.30 -19.99 1.34
C TRP A 57 -1.52 -19.37 2.51
N THR A 58 -0.21 -19.23 2.34
CA THR A 58 0.66 -18.49 3.26
C THR A 58 1.49 -17.48 2.49
N MET A 59 1.90 -16.39 3.13
CA MET A 59 2.72 -15.38 2.47
C MET A 59 4.06 -15.98 2.01
N GLU A 60 4.65 -16.85 2.81
CA GLU A 60 5.97 -17.43 2.62
C GLU A 60 5.97 -18.40 1.43
N GLN A 61 4.93 -19.23 1.30
CA GLN A 61 4.88 -20.27 0.28
C GLN A 61 4.24 -19.81 -1.02
N ASN A 62 3.25 -18.91 -0.95
CA ASN A 62 2.47 -18.54 -2.13
C ASN A 62 2.93 -17.27 -2.82
N THR A 63 3.75 -16.47 -2.14
CA THR A 63 4.26 -15.23 -2.70
C THR A 63 5.77 -15.26 -2.82
N LYS A 64 6.30 -14.44 -3.72
CA LYS A 64 7.74 -14.24 -3.91
C LYS A 64 8.06 -12.77 -3.99
N GLU A 65 9.25 -12.40 -3.54
CA GLU A 65 9.74 -11.05 -3.72
C GLU A 65 10.06 -10.76 -5.18
N LYS A 66 9.75 -9.54 -5.58
CA LYS A 66 10.23 -8.91 -6.79
C LYS A 66 11.12 -7.74 -6.42
N ILE A 67 12.23 -7.64 -7.13
CA ILE A 67 13.26 -6.61 -6.94
C ILE A 67 12.87 -5.33 -7.68
N GLU A 68 12.17 -5.44 -8.81
CA GLU A 68 11.66 -4.28 -9.55
C GLU A 68 10.64 -3.52 -8.69
N PRO A 69 10.84 -2.24 -8.35
CA PRO A 69 9.90 -1.50 -7.51
C PRO A 69 8.56 -1.30 -8.23
N ALA A 70 7.46 -1.72 -7.62
CA ALA A 70 6.12 -1.40 -8.14
C ALA A 70 5.71 0.01 -7.71
N HIS A 71 5.89 0.99 -8.61
CA HIS A 71 5.62 2.40 -8.37
C HIS A 71 5.01 3.07 -9.60
N GLY A 72 4.43 4.26 -9.42
CA GLY A 72 3.89 5.05 -10.52
C GLY A 72 3.03 6.21 -10.06
N ILE A 73 2.27 6.76 -11.00
CA ILE A 73 1.32 7.86 -10.80
C ILE A 73 -0.08 7.34 -11.11
N LEU A 74 -1.01 7.52 -10.18
CA LEU A 74 -2.43 7.19 -10.35
C LEU A 74 -3.13 8.23 -11.26
N PRO A 75 -4.32 7.93 -11.81
CA PRO A 75 -5.03 8.87 -12.69
C PRO A 75 -5.33 10.24 -12.08
N ASN A 76 -5.42 10.33 -10.74
CA ASN A 76 -5.59 11.58 -10.01
C ASN A 76 -4.27 12.34 -9.74
N GLY A 77 -3.14 11.87 -10.28
CA GLY A 77 -1.82 12.45 -10.08
C GLY A 77 -1.11 11.99 -8.80
N ALA A 78 -1.73 11.15 -7.97
CA ALA A 78 -1.09 10.68 -6.74
C ALA A 78 0.05 9.68 -7.03
N LEU A 79 1.17 9.85 -6.33
CA LEU A 79 2.29 8.91 -6.36
C LEU A 79 1.96 7.67 -5.53
N PHE A 80 2.34 6.49 -6.03
CA PHE A 80 2.24 5.25 -5.25
C PHE A 80 3.54 4.44 -5.34
N LEU A 81 3.81 3.68 -4.28
CA LEU A 81 4.89 2.70 -4.21
C LEU A 81 4.40 1.52 -3.36
N ARG A 82 4.61 0.30 -3.87
CA ARG A 82 4.29 -0.94 -3.17
C ARG A 82 5.52 -1.45 -2.44
N LEU A 83 5.38 -1.78 -1.17
CA LEU A 83 6.46 -2.25 -0.31
C LEU A 83 6.20 -3.68 0.17
N ALA A 84 7.26 -4.41 0.49
CA ALA A 84 7.18 -5.68 1.21
C ALA A 84 6.87 -5.41 2.69
N LEU A 85 6.21 -6.37 3.35
CA LEU A 85 5.75 -6.25 4.73
C LEU A 85 6.89 -5.93 5.71
N ASP A 86 8.08 -6.46 5.44
CA ASP A 86 9.29 -6.35 6.25
C ASP A 86 10.16 -5.14 5.86
N THR A 87 9.67 -4.24 5.01
CA THR A 87 10.40 -3.00 4.68
C THR A 87 10.52 -2.13 5.93
N SER A 88 11.76 -1.94 6.40
CA SER A 88 12.03 -1.13 7.58
C SER A 88 11.53 0.30 7.45
N VAL A 89 10.99 0.87 8.53
CA VAL A 89 10.50 2.26 8.60
C VAL A 89 11.57 3.29 8.19
N ALA A 90 12.85 3.04 8.53
CA ALA A 90 13.96 3.92 8.13
C ALA A 90 14.10 4.04 6.60
N LYS A 91 13.89 2.95 5.85
CA LYS A 91 13.87 2.97 4.39
C LYS A 91 12.67 3.75 3.87
N VAL A 92 11.49 3.55 4.48
CA VAL A 92 10.27 4.32 4.14
C VAL A 92 10.52 5.82 4.32
N GLY A 93 11.13 6.24 5.42
CA GLY A 93 11.51 7.64 5.64
C GLY A 93 12.39 8.19 4.51
N LYS A 94 13.46 7.47 4.13
CA LYS A 94 14.30 7.87 2.99
C LYS A 94 13.52 8.00 1.68
N LEU A 95 12.54 7.14 1.43
CA LEU A 95 11.69 7.26 0.24
C LEU A 95 10.85 8.54 0.27
N LEU A 96 10.21 8.86 1.40
CA LEU A 96 9.39 10.06 1.54
C LEU A 96 10.22 11.34 1.36
N PHE A 97 11.41 11.41 1.96
CA PHE A 97 12.25 12.61 1.96
C PHE A 97 13.15 12.73 0.73
N ASP A 98 13.82 11.65 0.32
CA ASP A 98 14.86 11.71 -0.71
C ASP A 98 14.27 11.51 -2.12
N VAL A 99 13.20 10.72 -2.25
CA VAL A 99 12.55 10.43 -3.54
C VAL A 99 11.37 11.35 -3.79
N TRP A 100 10.39 11.35 -2.88
CA TRP A 100 9.17 12.15 -3.05
C TRP A 100 9.32 13.61 -2.61
N LYS A 101 10.47 13.97 -2.02
CA LYS A 101 10.79 15.33 -1.59
C LYS A 101 9.72 15.93 -0.66
N ILE A 102 9.05 15.09 0.11
CA ILE A 102 8.04 15.54 1.07
C ILE A 102 8.77 16.22 2.23
N PRO A 103 8.41 17.45 2.62
CA PRO A 103 9.05 18.12 3.74
C PRO A 103 8.76 17.39 5.06
N GLN A 104 9.72 17.43 5.98
CA GLN A 104 9.53 16.89 7.32
C GLN A 104 8.38 17.62 8.04
N PRO A 105 7.40 16.89 8.60
CA PRO A 105 6.28 17.51 9.27
C PRO A 105 6.67 18.00 10.66
N ARG A 106 5.94 18.99 11.18
CA ARG A 106 6.01 19.37 12.60
C ARG A 106 5.04 18.58 13.47
N LEU A 107 4.02 18.00 12.85
CA LEU A 107 2.98 17.21 13.49
C LEU A 107 2.59 16.04 12.57
N ILE A 108 2.38 14.86 13.15
CA ILE A 108 1.82 13.71 12.44
C ILE A 108 0.48 13.39 13.08
N MET A 109 -0.58 13.37 12.27
CA MET A 109 -1.93 12.98 12.68
C MET A 109 -2.30 11.68 11.98
N SER A 110 -2.60 10.64 12.77
CA SER A 110 -3.17 9.40 12.25
C SER A 110 -4.68 9.42 12.41
N ILE A 111 -5.41 9.33 11.29
CA ILE A 111 -6.87 9.24 11.28
C ILE A 111 -7.22 7.80 10.94
N ILE A 112 -7.78 7.10 11.93
CA ILE A 112 -8.17 5.70 11.82
C ILE A 112 -9.68 5.62 11.95
N GLY A 113 -10.33 5.02 10.95
CA GLY A 113 -11.76 4.77 10.96
C GLY A 113 -12.14 3.33 11.20
N GLY A 114 -13.37 3.16 11.66
CA GLY A 114 -14.00 1.84 11.69
C GLY A 114 -14.25 1.33 10.27
N ALA A 115 -14.16 0.02 10.07
CA ALA A 115 -14.42 -0.64 8.78
C ALA A 115 -15.92 -0.72 8.42
N LYS A 116 -16.73 0.24 8.91
CA LYS A 116 -18.17 0.31 8.67
C LYS A 116 -18.53 1.69 8.17
N TYR A 117 -19.34 1.74 7.12
CA TYR A 117 -19.98 2.97 6.69
C TYR A 117 -20.83 3.53 7.83
N PHE A 118 -20.54 4.75 8.25
CA PHE A 118 -21.36 5.51 9.18
C PHE A 118 -21.70 6.84 8.49
N THR A 119 -22.86 7.38 8.82
CA THR A 119 -23.30 8.67 8.30
C THR A 119 -23.16 9.71 9.40
N LEU A 120 -22.52 10.83 9.08
CA LEU A 120 -22.56 12.03 9.89
C LEU A 120 -23.72 12.91 9.41
N SER A 121 -24.16 13.84 10.25
CA SER A 121 -24.98 14.94 9.75
C SER A 121 -24.12 15.91 8.95
N ASP A 122 -24.66 16.51 7.90
CA ASP A 122 -23.93 17.41 6.98
C ASP A 122 -23.14 18.50 7.72
N ARG A 123 -23.74 19.07 8.78
CA ARG A 123 -23.11 20.08 9.62
C ARG A 123 -21.90 19.55 10.39
N LEU A 124 -22.00 18.33 10.92
CA LEU A 124 -20.92 17.71 11.68
C LEU A 124 -19.78 17.28 10.75
N GLU A 125 -20.11 16.70 9.60
CA GLU A 125 -19.13 16.33 8.56
C GLU A 125 -18.34 17.57 8.09
N THR A 126 -19.05 18.63 7.73
CA THR A 126 -18.42 19.89 7.28
C THR A 126 -17.49 20.47 8.35
N ASN A 127 -17.98 20.56 9.60
CA ASN A 127 -17.18 21.11 10.70
C ASN A 127 -15.96 20.24 11.01
N PHE A 128 -16.10 18.92 10.93
CA PHE A 128 -15.03 17.97 11.16
C PHE A 128 -13.93 18.07 10.09
N ILE A 129 -14.32 18.04 8.81
CA ILE A 129 -13.39 18.18 7.68
C ILE A 129 -12.66 19.52 7.74
N ASN A 130 -13.39 20.62 7.97
CA ASN A 130 -12.79 21.95 8.07
C ASN A 130 -11.80 22.03 9.24
N GLY A 131 -12.15 21.47 10.40
CA GLY A 131 -11.25 21.42 11.55
C GLY A 131 -9.94 20.67 11.26
N ILE A 132 -10.02 19.54 10.56
CA ILE A 132 -8.83 18.76 10.16
C ILE A 132 -7.96 19.55 9.17
N ILE A 133 -8.58 20.13 8.13
CA ILE A 133 -7.88 20.92 7.12
C ILE A 133 -7.18 22.11 7.78
N GLU A 134 -7.87 22.82 8.67
CA GLU A 134 -7.30 23.96 9.39
C GLU A 134 -6.06 23.59 10.22
N VAL A 135 -6.13 22.50 10.98
CA VAL A 135 -4.99 22.05 11.81
C VAL A 135 -3.81 21.64 10.92
N ALA A 136 -4.08 20.92 9.84
CA ALA A 136 -3.05 20.46 8.92
C ALA A 136 -2.31 21.62 8.23
N LEU A 137 -3.07 22.61 7.75
CA LEU A 137 -2.52 23.80 7.09
C LEU A 137 -1.74 24.71 8.05
N LYS A 138 -2.21 24.87 9.30
CA LYS A 138 -1.54 25.73 10.30
C LYS A 138 -0.23 25.14 10.83
N SER A 139 -0.11 23.81 10.83
CA SER A 139 0.95 23.11 11.57
C SER A 139 1.97 22.40 10.69
N ASP A 140 1.92 22.55 9.37
CA ASP A 140 2.71 21.74 8.43
C ASP A 140 2.61 20.24 8.78
N ALA A 141 1.38 19.77 9.00
CA ALA A 141 1.15 18.42 9.51
C ALA A 141 1.04 17.38 8.39
N TRP A 142 1.50 16.16 8.66
CA TRP A 142 1.15 15.01 7.84
C TRP A 142 -0.14 14.36 8.35
N LEU A 143 -1.07 14.13 7.43
CA LEU A 143 -2.27 13.34 7.66
C LEU A 143 -2.04 11.93 7.11
N ILE A 144 -2.12 10.92 7.98
CA ILE A 144 -1.96 9.51 7.62
C ILE A 144 -3.28 8.79 7.88
N THR A 145 -3.85 8.19 6.83
CA THR A 145 -5.08 7.39 6.91
C THR A 145 -4.84 5.99 6.34
N ASN A 146 -5.79 5.09 6.53
CA ASN A 146 -5.68 3.73 6.00
C ASN A 146 -5.90 3.63 4.47
N GLY A 147 -6.43 4.68 3.82
CA GLY A 147 -6.62 4.72 2.37
C GLY A 147 -7.72 3.80 1.81
N TYR A 148 -8.67 3.34 2.64
CA TYR A 148 -9.81 2.51 2.20
C TYR A 148 -11.07 3.34 1.98
N ASN A 149 -11.81 3.07 0.91
CA ASN A 149 -13.11 3.69 0.63
C ASN A 149 -14.27 2.99 1.38
N VAL A 150 -14.14 2.89 2.71
CA VAL A 150 -15.09 2.22 3.60
C VAL A 150 -15.34 3.05 4.86
N GLY A 151 -16.01 4.20 4.72
CA GLY A 151 -16.35 5.05 5.87
C GLY A 151 -15.58 6.38 5.89
N ILE A 152 -14.94 6.68 7.03
CA ILE A 152 -14.38 8.00 7.45
C ILE A 152 -13.87 8.86 6.29
#